data_AF-X0ZWN9-F1
#
_entry.id   AF-X0ZWN9-F1
#
_cell.length_a   1.000
_cell.length_b   1.000
_cell.length_c   1.000
_cell.angle_alpha   90.00
_cell.angle_beta   90.00
_cell.angle_gamma   90.00
#
_symmetry.space_group_name_H-M   'P 1'
#
loop_
_entity.id
_entity.type
_entity.pdbx_description
1 polymer ?
#
loop_
_entity_poly.entity_id
_entity_poly.type
_entity_poly.pdbx_seq_one_letter_code
_entity_poly.pdbx_strand_id
1 'polypeptide(L)'
;CVQANRLGYAFWAVLASILTLASFMKVMKYAFFGKLRDRWNEVREVPVFMKFAMVILAFICVVGGLLLIFNINEVFLKPAVDVLLEGTKYADIVFKGIQ
;
A
#
# COMPACT_ATOMS: atom_id res chain seq x y z
N CYS A 1 -9.91 -1.13 13.45
CA CYS A 1 -11.17 -0.43 13.11
C CYS A 1 -12.43 -1.14 13.60
N VAL A 2 -12.53 -2.48 13.48
CA VAL A 2 -13.64 -3.25 14.11
C VAL A 2 -13.49 -3.32 15.64
N GLN A 3 -12.25 -3.44 16.14
CA GLN A 3 -11.95 -3.46 17.58
C GLN A 3 -12.10 -2.10 18.30
N ALA A 4 -12.29 -1.00 17.57
CA ALA A 4 -12.33 0.37 18.10
C ALA A 4 -13.71 1.04 18.00
N ASN A 5 -14.77 0.28 17.67
CA ASN A 5 -16.16 0.75 17.54
C ASN A 5 -16.38 1.97 16.62
N ARG A 6 -15.52 2.17 15.61
CA ARG A 6 -15.54 3.31 14.67
C ARG A 6 -16.05 2.86 13.30
N LEU A 7 -17.33 2.48 13.25
CA LEU A 7 -17.98 1.91 12.05
C LEU A 7 -18.00 2.85 10.84
N GLY A 8 -18.12 4.17 11.05
CA GLY A 8 -18.14 5.16 9.95
C GLY A 8 -16.83 5.19 9.13
N TYR A 9 -15.67 5.04 9.79
CA TYR A 9 -14.37 5.00 9.11
C TYR A 9 -14.18 3.68 8.37
N ALA A 10 -14.68 2.58 8.91
CA ALA A 10 -14.66 1.29 8.22
C ALA A 10 -15.48 1.35 6.93
N PHE A 11 -16.66 1.97 6.95
CA PHE A 11 -17.48 2.17 5.75
C PHE A 11 -16.74 2.97 4.67
N TRP A 12 -16.13 4.10 5.04
CA TRP A 12 -15.38 4.92 4.10
C TRP A 12 -14.15 4.22 3.54
N ALA A 13 -13.44 3.44 4.37
CA ALA A 13 -12.28 2.66 3.94
C ALA A 13 -12.67 1.57 2.92
N VAL A 14 -13.79 0.87 3.16
CA VAL A 14 -14.30 -0.13 2.22
C VAL A 14 -14.74 0.52 0.90
N LEU A 15 -15.45 1.65 0.96
CA LEU A 15 -15.88 2.39 -0.22
C LEU A 15 -14.67 2.84 -1.05
N ALA A 16 -13.65 3.40 -0.39
CA ALA A 16 -12.41 3.81 -1.04
C ALA A 16 -11.69 2.61 -1.69
N SER A 17 -11.59 1.48 -0.99
CA SER A 17 -10.96 0.27 -1.54
C SER A 17 -11.66 -0.24 -2.80
N ILE A 18 -13.00 -0.23 -2.82
CA ILE A 18 -13.79 -0.64 -4.00
C ILE A 18 -13.58 0.35 -5.15
N LEU A 19 -13.61 1.66 -4.87
CA LEU A 19 -13.41 2.69 -5.89
C LEU A 19 -12.01 2.62 -6.50
N THR A 20 -10.98 2.40 -5.68
CA THR A 20 -9.60 2.20 -6.13
C THR A 20 -9.50 0.97 -7.04
N LEU A 21 -10.09 -0.16 -6.64
CA LEU A 21 -10.11 -1.38 -7.45
C LEU A 21 -10.84 -1.15 -8.79
N ALA A 22 -12.00 -0.50 -8.76
CA ALA A 22 -12.79 -0.19 -9.95
C ALA A 22 -12.03 0.73 -10.92
N SER A 23 -11.33 1.75 -10.38
CA SER A 23 -10.49 2.65 -11.18
C SER A 23 -9.35 1.88 -11.86
N PHE A 24 -8.65 1.01 -11.11
CA PHE A 24 -7.58 0.19 -11.68
C PHE A 24 -8.09 -0.80 -12.74
N MET A 25 -9.22 -1.47 -12.52
CA MET A 25 -9.83 -2.35 -13.53
C MET A 25 -10.22 -1.58 -14.80
N LYS A 26 -10.74 -0.37 -14.65
CA LYS A 26 -11.05 0.49 -15.79
C LYS A 26 -9.78 0.80 -16.59
N VAL A 27 -8.73 1.27 -15.94
CA VAL A 27 -7.46 1.57 -16.59
C VAL A 27 -6.88 0.34 -17.28
N MET A 28 -6.87 -0.83 -16.64
CA MET A 28 -6.40 -2.08 -17.25
C MET A 28 -7.17 -2.41 -18.53
N LYS A 29 -8.51 -2.32 -18.51
CA LYS A 29 -9.36 -2.62 -19.67
C LYS A 29 -9.15 -1.63 -20.82
N TYR A 30 -9.03 -0.33 -20.54
CA TYR A 30 -8.88 0.69 -21.59
C TYR A 30 -7.45 0.84 -22.11
N ALA A 31 -6.43 0.67 -21.24
CA ALA A 31 -5.03 0.85 -21.61
C ALA A 31 -4.40 -0.42 -22.23
N PHE A 32 -4.77 -1.61 -21.77
CA PHE A 32 -4.20 -2.88 -22.28
C PHE A 32 -5.12 -3.63 -23.25
N PHE A 33 -6.45 -3.57 -23.07
CA PHE A 33 -7.42 -4.33 -23.88
C PHE A 33 -8.25 -3.48 -24.86
N GLY A 34 -8.00 -2.16 -24.93
CA GLY A 34 -8.60 -1.28 -25.93
C GLY A 34 -7.91 -1.38 -27.28
N LYS A 35 -8.63 -1.14 -28.39
CA LYS A 35 -8.01 -1.03 -29.72
C LYS A 35 -6.96 0.09 -29.72
N LEU A 36 -5.71 -0.25 -29.98
CA LEU A 36 -4.61 0.70 -30.11
C LEU A 36 -4.92 1.61 -31.32
N ARG A 37 -5.11 2.90 -31.07
CA ARG A 37 -5.42 3.89 -32.12
C ARG A 37 -4.14 4.11 -32.93
N ASP A 38 -4.20 4.09 -34.27
CA ASP A 38 -3.02 4.15 -35.16
C ASP A 38 -2.02 5.28 -34.84
N ARG A 39 -2.52 6.38 -34.28
CA ARG A 39 -1.74 7.53 -33.76
C ARG A 39 -0.71 7.17 -32.66
N TRP A 40 -0.84 6.02 -32.00
CA TRP A 40 -0.02 5.60 -30.86
C TRP A 40 0.84 4.36 -31.19
N ASN A 41 0.75 3.85 -32.42
CA ASN A 41 1.50 2.68 -32.90
C ASN A 41 3.02 2.96 -33.03
N GLU A 42 3.39 4.23 -33.09
CA GLU A 42 4.78 4.70 -33.21
C GLU A 42 5.42 5.05 -31.85
N VAL A 43 4.69 4.90 -30.73
CA VAL A 43 5.23 5.16 -29.39
C VAL A 43 6.20 4.05 -29.04
N ARG A 44 7.49 4.33 -29.22
CA ARG A 44 8.61 3.46 -28.88
C ARG A 44 8.48 2.97 -27.44
N GLU A 45 8.45 1.65 -27.28
CA GLU A 45 8.37 1.00 -25.98
C GLU A 45 9.48 1.50 -25.03
N VAL A 46 9.15 1.54 -23.75
CA VAL A 46 10.03 2.01 -22.66
C VAL A 46 11.36 1.24 -22.70
N PRO A 47 12.53 1.91 -22.57
CA PRO A 47 13.84 1.27 -22.64
C PRO A 47 13.97 0.09 -21.68
N VAL A 48 14.68 -0.95 -22.10
CA VAL A 48 14.82 -2.24 -21.39
C VAL A 48 15.29 -2.09 -19.94
N PHE A 49 16.15 -1.11 -19.67
CA PHE A 49 16.61 -0.77 -18.33
C PHE A 49 15.49 -0.33 -17.38
N MET A 50 14.47 0.37 -17.88
CA MET A 50 13.32 0.80 -17.07
C MET A 50 12.36 -0.36 -16.79
N LYS A 51 12.22 -1.32 -17.73
CA LYS A 51 11.48 -2.57 -17.48
C LYS A 51 12.14 -3.38 -16.36
N PHE A 52 13.47 -3.43 -16.32
CA PHE A 52 14.21 -4.13 -15.27
C PHE A 52 13.94 -3.57 -13.87
N ALA A 53 13.90 -2.24 -13.72
CA ALA A 53 13.54 -1.61 -12.45
C ALA A 53 12.12 -1.95 -12.00
N MET A 54 11.14 -1.98 -12.93
CA MET A 54 9.77 -2.37 -12.61
C MET A 54 9.66 -3.83 -12.15
N VAL A 55 10.42 -4.73 -12.77
CA VAL A 55 10.44 -6.16 -12.39
C VAL A 55 11.03 -6.35 -11.00
N ILE A 56 12.16 -5.69 -10.69
CA ILE A 56 12.78 -5.77 -9.37
C ILE A 56 11.80 -5.26 -8.30
N LEU A 57 11.17 -4.11 -8.53
CA LEU A 57 10.24 -3.55 -7.56
C LEU A 57 9.03 -4.48 -7.35
N ALA A 58 8.48 -5.03 -8.43
CA ALA A 58 7.39 -5.99 -8.34
C ALA A 58 7.80 -7.25 -7.54
N PHE A 59 9.02 -7.74 -7.75
CA PHE A 59 9.56 -8.88 -7.02
C PHE A 59 9.70 -8.55 -5.52
N ILE A 60 10.24 -7.38 -5.17
CA ILE A 60 10.34 -6.93 -3.78
C ILE A 60 8.95 -6.80 -3.14
N CYS A 61 7.96 -6.26 -3.84
CA CYS A 61 6.60 -6.15 -3.33
C CYS A 61 5.96 -7.52 -3.05
N VAL A 62 6.14 -8.49 -3.96
CA VAL A 62 5.62 -9.85 -3.80
C VAL A 62 6.33 -10.58 -2.66
N VAL A 63 7.67 -10.53 -2.64
CA VAL A 63 8.47 -11.14 -1.58
C VAL A 63 8.14 -10.51 -0.24
N GLY A 64 8.07 -9.18 -0.15
CA GLY A 64 7.71 -8.47 1.08
C GLY A 64 6.32 -8.83 1.59
N GLY A 65 5.32 -8.90 0.70
CA GLY A 65 3.98 -9.37 1.05
C GLY A 65 3.94 -10.82 1.51
N LEU A 66 4.69 -11.71 0.86
CA LEU A 66 4.78 -13.12 1.22
C LEU A 66 5.52 -13.33 2.56
N LEU A 67 6.60 -12.58 2.78
CA LEU A 67 7.35 -12.58 4.04
C LEU A 67 6.40 -12.20 5.18
N LEU A 68 5.59 -11.16 4.99
CA LEU A 68 4.60 -10.69 5.96
C LEU A 68 3.58 -11.78 6.32
N ILE A 69 3.22 -12.68 5.41
CA ILE A 69 2.33 -13.81 5.70
C ILE A 69 3.04 -14.91 6.52
N PHE A 70 4.36 -15.07 6.37
CA PHE A 70 5.17 -16.12 7.02
C PHE A 70 5.62 -15.78 8.46
N ASN A 71 4.91 -14.89 9.16
CA ASN A 71 5.09 -14.61 10.59
C ASN A 71 6.39 -13.88 11.03
N ILE A 72 7.21 -13.37 10.10
CA ILE A 72 8.34 -12.46 10.41
C ILE A 72 7.91 -11.06 10.92
N ASN A 73 6.60 -10.76 10.94
CA ASN A 73 6.08 -9.55 11.60
C ASN A 73 6.53 -9.42 13.06
N GLU A 74 6.75 -10.55 13.72
CA GLU A 74 7.15 -10.59 15.12
C GLU A 74 8.56 -10.03 15.34
N VAL A 75 9.43 -10.17 14.35
CA VAL A 75 10.84 -9.78 14.43
C VAL A 75 11.05 -8.35 13.90
N PHE A 76 10.23 -7.89 12.95
CA PHE A 76 10.42 -6.60 12.29
C PHE A 76 9.35 -5.56 12.65
N LEU A 77 8.07 -5.92 12.62
CA LEU A 77 6.98 -4.97 12.85
C LEU A 77 6.69 -4.73 14.34
N LYS A 78 6.72 -5.78 15.18
CA LYS A 78 6.48 -5.63 16.63
C LYS A 78 7.43 -4.64 17.32
N PRO A 79 8.77 -4.70 17.15
CA PRO A 79 9.66 -3.75 17.81
C PRO A 79 9.45 -2.31 17.31
N ALA A 80 9.16 -2.14 16.02
CA ALA A 80 8.85 -0.83 15.45
C ALA A 80 7.55 -0.24 16.01
N VAL A 81 6.54 -1.08 16.27
CA VAL A 81 5.30 -0.64 16.92
C VAL A 81 5.54 -0.34 18.40
N ASP A 82 6.35 -1.13 19.08
CA ASP A 82 6.60 -0.99 20.51
C ASP A 82 7.32 0.33 20.83
N VAL A 83 8.34 0.70 20.06
CA VAL A 83 9.02 2.02 20.23
C VAL A 83 8.09 3.20 20.01
N LEU A 84 7.11 3.08 19.09
CA LEU A 84 6.12 4.13 18.85
C LEU A 84 5.13 4.22 20.01
N LEU A 85 4.70 3.09 20.57
CA LEU A 85 3.80 3.05 21.72
C LEU A 85 4.49 3.57 23.00
N GLU A 86 5.75 3.20 23.22
CA GLU A 86 6.59 3.72 24.31
C GLU A 86 6.74 5.26 24.20
N GLY A 87 7.00 5.78 23.00
CA GLY A 87 7.10 7.22 22.74
C GLY A 87 5.79 7.97 23.02
N THR A 88 4.64 7.39 22.66
CA THR A 88 3.32 7.99 23.01
C THR A 88 3.02 7.95 24.51
N LYS A 89 3.44 6.90 25.23
CA LYS A 89 3.33 6.85 26.70
C LYS A 89 4.22 7.91 27.35
N TYR A 90 5.43 8.10 26.84
CA TYR A 90 6.33 9.13 27.33
C TYR A 90 5.74 10.53 27.16
N ALA A 91 5.12 10.82 26.01
CA ALA A 91 4.41 12.08 25.78
C ALA A 91 3.26 12.28 26.79
N ASP A 92 2.45 11.25 27.07
CA ASP A 92 1.35 11.33 28.04
C ASP A 92 1.85 11.61 29.48
N ILE A 93 2.96 10.97 29.89
CA ILE A 93 3.58 11.19 31.21
C ILE A 93 4.09 12.63 31.34
N VAL A 94 4.74 13.15 30.30
CA VAL A 94 5.23 14.54 30.30
C VAL A 94 4.07 15.53 30.33
N PHE A 95 3.03 15.35 29.50
CA PHE A 95 1.87 16.25 29.49
C PHE A 95 1.08 16.22 30.80
N LYS A 96 0.98 15.07 31.48
CA LYS A 96 0.39 14.98 32.83
C LYS A 96 1.26 15.58 33.92
N GLY A 97 2.59 15.58 33.77
CA GLY A 97 3.50 16.22 34.71
C GLY A 97 3.57 17.75 34.61
N ILE A 98 3.01 18.32 33.54
CA ILE A 98 2.95 19.78 33.29
C ILE A 98 1.60 20.38 33.74
N GLN A 99 0.61 19.57 34.13
CA GLN A 99 -0.69 20.01 34.67
C GLN A 99 -0.79 19.78 36.18
#